data_AF-A0A0B8QFC7-F1
#
_entry.id   AF-A0A0B8QFC7-F1
#
_cell.length_a   1.000
_cell.length_b   1.000
_cell.length_c   1.000
_cell.angle_alpha   90.00
_cell.angle_beta   90.00
_cell.angle_gamma   90.00
#
_symmetry.space_group_name_H-M   'P 1'
#
loop_
_entity.id
_entity.type
_entity.pdbx_description
1 polymer ?
#
loop_
_entity_poly.entity_id
_entity_poly.type
_entity_poly.pdbx_seq_one_letter_code
_entity_poly.pdbx_strand_id
1 'polypeptide(L)'
;MVGIHAFELCESDSLVTANCRNFAPLFGIPEESATGSASGALASYLIKYGLAASEQNLVFEQGRAMGCTSEITASIDVTEDEISKVSVGGFAELVGVQEISL
;
A
#
# COMPACT_ATOMS: atom_id res chain seq x y z
N MET A 1 14.65 11.53 6.12
CA MET A 1 13.90 10.29 5.88
C MET A 1 12.60 10.41 6.67
N VAL A 2 11.44 10.26 6.02
CA VAL A 2 10.12 10.46 6.66
C VAL A 2 9.63 9.16 7.32
N GLY A 3 9.95 8.00 6.73
CA GLY A 3 9.67 6.68 7.28
C GLY A 3 10.36 5.59 6.46
N ILE A 4 10.16 4.33 6.84
CA ILE A 4 10.64 3.15 6.12
C ILE A 4 9.42 2.28 5.78
N HIS A 5 9.23 2.03 4.48
CA HIS A 5 8.25 1.06 3.99
C HIS A 5 8.97 -0.25 3.65
N ALA A 6 8.93 -1.21 4.58
CA ALA A 6 9.52 -2.52 4.39
C ALA A 6 8.51 -3.45 3.72
N PHE A 7 8.96 -4.26 2.75
CA PHE A 7 8.09 -5.18 2.03
C PHE A 7 8.78 -6.51 1.70
N GLU A 8 7.99 -7.56 1.51
CA GLU A 8 8.40 -8.83 0.92
C GLU A 8 7.46 -9.16 -0.25
N LEU A 9 8.02 -9.59 -1.38
CA LEU A 9 7.20 -10.06 -2.50
C LEU A 9 6.65 -11.44 -2.19
N CYS A 10 5.39 -11.66 -2.55
CA CYS A 10 4.76 -12.98 -2.48
C CYS A 10 5.09 -13.80 -3.74
N GLU A 11 4.81 -15.11 -3.66
CA GLU A 11 4.90 -16.02 -4.81
C GLU A 11 3.95 -15.61 -5.94
N SER A 12 4.27 -16.02 -7.17
CA SER A 12 3.57 -15.55 -8.39
C SER A 12 2.10 -15.96 -8.48
N ASP A 13 1.69 -17.00 -7.76
CA ASP A 13 0.33 -17.52 -7.69
C ASP A 13 -0.48 -16.96 -6.50
N SER A 14 0.13 -16.08 -5.70
CA SER A 14 -0.53 -15.37 -4.60
C SER A 14 -1.51 -14.31 -5.11
N LEU A 15 -2.61 -14.13 -4.38
CA LEU A 15 -3.55 -13.01 -4.60
C LEU A 15 -2.98 -11.66 -4.12
N VAL A 16 -2.05 -11.69 -3.17
CA VAL A 16 -1.34 -10.53 -2.64
C VAL A 16 0.01 -10.42 -3.36
N THR A 17 0.34 -9.24 -3.88
CA THR A 17 1.63 -8.93 -4.51
C THR A 17 2.76 -8.84 -3.50
N ALA A 18 2.56 -8.16 -2.37
CA ALA A 18 3.56 -8.02 -1.32
C ALA A 18 2.94 -7.83 0.07
N ASN A 19 3.61 -8.33 1.10
CA ASN A 19 3.30 -7.98 2.49
C ASN A 19 4.18 -6.79 2.90
N CYS A 20 3.59 -5.82 3.59
CA CYS A 20 4.20 -4.53 3.86
C CYS A 20 4.12 -4.16 5.35
N ARG A 21 5.08 -3.32 5.78
CA ARG A 21 5.09 -2.62 7.08
C ARG A 21 5.58 -1.19 6.87
N ASN A 22 4.99 -0.23 7.58
CA ASN A 22 5.36 1.18 7.47
C ASN A 22 5.73 1.78 8.83
N PHE A 23 6.98 2.20 8.99
CA PHE A 23 7.51 2.74 10.24
C PHE A 23 7.82 4.23 10.12
N ALA A 24 7.30 5.04 11.04
CA ALA A 24 7.49 6.49 11.04
C ALA A 24 7.79 7.05 12.46
N PRO A 25 8.76 6.49 13.21
CA PRO A 25 8.95 6.81 14.63
C PRO A 25 9.29 8.27 14.90
N LEU A 26 9.91 8.98 13.94
CA LEU A 26 10.21 10.41 14.05
C LEU A 26 8.96 11.29 14.11
N PHE A 27 7.80 10.78 13.70
CA PHE A 27 6.49 11.44 13.80
C PHE A 27 5.67 10.96 15.00
N GLY A 28 6.28 10.22 15.92
CA GLY A 28 5.58 9.64 17.06
C GLY A 28 4.67 8.46 16.70
N ILE A 29 4.79 7.93 15.48
CA ILE A 29 4.02 6.77 15.00
C ILE A 29 4.97 5.58 14.88
N PRO A 30 4.93 4.60 15.80
CA PRO A 30 5.83 3.44 15.74
C PRO A 30 5.64 2.66 14.43
N GLU A 31 4.39 2.37 14.07
CA GLU A 31 3.99 1.66 12.86
C GLU A 31 2.57 2.08 12.45
N GLU A 32 2.32 2.18 11.15
CA GLU A 32 1.00 2.43 10.58
C GLU A 32 0.38 1.12 10.05
N SER A 33 -0.91 0.89 10.30
CA SER A 33 -1.60 -0.34 9.89
C SER A 33 -1.93 -0.37 8.39
N ALA A 34 -2.11 0.79 7.76
CA ALA A 34 -2.37 0.91 6.33
C ALA A 34 -1.86 2.27 5.82
N THR A 35 -0.98 2.28 4.82
CA THR A 35 -0.36 3.52 4.31
C THR A 35 -0.41 3.57 2.78
N GLY A 36 -1.53 4.07 2.24
CA GLY A 36 -1.77 4.08 0.80
C GLY A 36 -0.72 4.83 -0.03
N SER A 37 -0.16 5.93 0.49
CA SER A 37 0.92 6.67 -0.18
C SER A 37 2.19 5.83 -0.35
N ALA A 38 2.54 5.02 0.67
CA ALA A 38 3.69 4.13 0.62
C ALA A 38 3.45 2.96 -0.34
N SER A 39 2.24 2.38 -0.33
CA SER A 39 1.82 1.35 -1.30
C SER A 39 1.83 1.87 -2.75
N GLY A 40 1.40 3.11 -3.00
CA GLY A 40 1.48 3.72 -4.33
C GLY A 40 2.93 3.94 -4.81
N ALA A 41 3.82 4.33 -3.89
CA ALA A 41 5.24 4.43 -4.18
C ALA A 41 5.88 3.06 -4.45
N LEU A 42 5.50 2.03 -3.69
CA LEU A 42 5.92 0.65 -3.92
C LEU A 42 5.44 0.14 -5.27
N ALA A 43 4.16 0.36 -5.62
CA ALA A 43 3.63 0.02 -6.94
C ALA A 43 4.46 0.62 -8.07
N SER A 44 4.75 1.93 -7.97
CA SER A 44 5.59 2.64 -8.95
C SER A 44 7.01 2.04 -9.03
N TYR A 45 7.58 1.68 -7.88
CA TYR A 45 8.89 1.03 -7.80
C TYR A 45 8.87 -0.34 -8.51
N LEU A 46 7.87 -1.18 -8.25
CA LEU A 46 7.79 -2.52 -8.85
C LEU A 46 7.67 -2.45 -10.38
N ILE A 47 6.84 -1.55 -10.91
CA ILE A 47 6.73 -1.33 -12.36
C ILE A 47 8.05 -0.83 -12.94
N LYS A 48 8.63 0.22 -12.34
CA LYS A 48 9.87 0.84 -12.83
C LYS A 48 11.03 -0.15 -12.95
N TYR A 49 11.11 -1.12 -12.05
CA TYR A 49 12.18 -2.11 -12.02
C TYR A 49 11.79 -3.46 -12.66
N GLY A 50 10.65 -3.54 -13.35
CA GLY A 50 10.21 -4.74 -14.06
C GLY A 50 9.88 -5.92 -13.15
N LEU A 51 9.53 -5.65 -11.88
CA LEU A 51 9.13 -6.66 -10.89
C LEU A 51 7.62 -6.94 -10.94
N ALA A 52 6.86 -6.09 -11.61
CA ALA A 52 5.45 -6.28 -11.94
C ALA A 52 5.12 -5.62 -13.29
N ALA A 53 4.04 -6.07 -13.95
CA ALA A 53 3.60 -5.50 -15.22
C ALA A 53 2.59 -4.36 -14.99
N SER A 54 2.60 -3.34 -15.86
CA SER A 54 1.75 -2.14 -15.72
C SER A 54 0.27 -2.44 -15.81
N GLU A 55 -0.11 -3.52 -16.49
CA GLU A 55 -1.50 -3.94 -16.69
C GLU A 55 -2.07 -4.66 -15.46
N GLN A 56 -1.24 -4.94 -14.44
CA GLN A 56 -1.65 -5.65 -13.24
C GLN A 56 -2.17 -4.70 -12.18
N ASN A 57 -3.30 -5.06 -11.57
CA ASN A 57 -3.69 -4.50 -10.29
C ASN A 57 -2.82 -5.13 -9.20
N LEU A 58 -2.08 -4.30 -8.48
CA LEU A 58 -1.21 -4.73 -7.39
C LEU A 58 -2.00 -4.71 -6.09
N VAL A 59 -1.80 -5.73 -5.27
CA VAL A 59 -2.48 -5.90 -3.99
C VAL A 59 -1.44 -6.00 -2.89
N PHE A 60 -1.54 -5.13 -1.89
CA PHE A 60 -0.60 -5.06 -0.78
C PHE A 60 -1.33 -5.35 0.52
N GLU A 61 -0.77 -6.24 1.32
CA GLU A 61 -1.26 -6.49 2.67
C GLU A 61 -0.39 -5.73 3.68
N GLN A 62 -1.00 -4.97 4.60
CA GLN A 62 -0.29 -4.23 5.65
C GLN A 62 -0.98 -4.41 7.00
N GLY A 63 -0.25 -4.26 8.10
CA GLY A 63 -0.83 -4.26 9.45
C GLY A 63 -1.02 -5.64 10.09
N ARG A 64 -0.62 -6.73 9.42
CA ARG A 64 -0.67 -8.11 9.93
C ARG A 64 -0.03 -8.25 11.31
N ALA A 65 1.16 -7.68 11.50
CA ALA A 65 1.89 -7.74 12.77
C ALA A 65 1.19 -6.98 13.92
N MET A 66 0.30 -6.03 13.59
CA MET A 66 -0.47 -5.25 14.55
C MET A 66 -1.86 -5.87 14.84
N GLY A 67 -2.24 -6.95 14.14
CA GLY A 67 -3.59 -7.51 14.21
C GLY A 67 -4.66 -6.62 13.53
N CYS A 68 -4.23 -5.67 12.70
CA CYS A 68 -5.09 -4.70 12.00
C CYS A 68 -4.87 -4.82 10.48
N THR A 69 -4.96 -6.04 9.96
CA THR A 69 -4.67 -6.34 8.56
C THR A 69 -5.58 -5.57 7.62
N SER A 70 -4.97 -4.87 6.66
CA SER A 70 -5.65 -4.12 5.61
C SER A 70 -5.14 -4.58 4.25
N GLU A 71 -6.04 -4.63 3.27
CA GLU A 71 -5.72 -4.83 1.85
C GLU A 71 -5.77 -3.48 1.13
N ILE A 72 -4.67 -3.13 0.47
CA ILE A 72 -4.51 -1.88 -0.29
C ILE A 72 -4.25 -2.24 -1.73
N THR A 73 -5.06 -1.72 -2.65
CA THR A 73 -4.90 -1.94 -4.08
C THR A 73 -4.23 -0.75 -4.75
N ALA A 74 -3.42 -1.00 -5.77
CA ALA A 74 -2.82 0.05 -6.58
C ALA A 74 -2.83 -0.32 -8.07
N SER A 75 -3.04 0.68 -8.92
CA SER A 75 -2.89 0.58 -10.36
C SER A 75 -2.02 1.72 -10.90
N ILE A 76 -1.26 1.44 -11.96
CA ILE A 76 -0.27 2.35 -12.54
C ILE A 76 -0.59 2.51 -14.02
N ASP A 77 -0.81 3.75 -14.45
CA ASP A 77 -0.89 4.07 -15.88
C ASP A 77 0.50 4.49 -16.37
N VAL A 78 0.93 3.92 -17.50
CA VAL A 78 2.23 4.21 -18.15
C VAL A 78 1.96 4.79 -19.54
N THR A 79 2.61 5.90 -19.86
CA THR A 79 2.54 6.57 -21.16
C THR A 79 3.96 6.89 -21.61
N GLU A 80 4.33 6.53 -22.84
CA GLU A 80 5.69 6.77 -23.38
C GLU A 80 6.80 6.26 -22.44
N ASP A 81 6.61 5.06 -21.87
CA ASP A 81 7.51 4.40 -20.92
C ASP A 81 7.70 5.13 -19.57
N GLU A 82 6.90 6.16 -19.29
CA GLU A 82 6.90 6.90 -18.03
C GLU A 82 5.59 6.71 -17.25
N ILE A 83 5.69 6.65 -15.92
CA ILE A 83 4.51 6.55 -15.04
C ILE A 83 3.74 7.87 -15.11
N SER A 84 2.54 7.83 -15.68
CA SER A 84 1.70 9.01 -15.87
C SER A 84 0.66 9.19 -14.75
N LYS A 85 0.27 8.09 -14.08
CA LYS A 85 -0.67 8.14 -12.96
C LYS A 85 -0.50 6.95 -12.01
N VAL A 86 -0.73 7.22 -10.73
CA VAL A 86 -0.82 6.22 -9.66
C VAL A 86 -2.20 6.35 -9.02
N SER A 87 -2.95 5.25 -8.97
CA SER A 87 -4.23 5.18 -8.25
C SER A 87 -4.09 4.18 -7.11
N VAL A 88 -4.56 4.55 -5.92
CA VAL A 88 -4.53 3.70 -4.73
C VAL A 88 -5.94 3.61 -4.16
N GLY A 89 -6.36 2.41 -3.78
CA GLY A 89 -7.69 2.13 -3.26
C GLY A 89 -7.70 1.04 -2.20
N GLY A 90 -8.88 0.73 -1.72
CA GLY A 90 -9.14 -0.29 -0.72
C GLY A 90 -10.62 -0.29 -0.32
N PHE A 91 -11.01 -1.26 0.49
CA PHE A 91 -12.34 -1.33 1.06
C PHE A 91 -12.34 -0.79 2.49
N ALA A 92 -13.49 -0.26 2.92
CA ALA A 92 -13.71 0.19 4.28
C ALA A 92 -15.00 -0.43 4.82
N GLU A 93 -15.01 -0.70 6.12
CA GLU A 93 -16.18 -1.17 6.85
C GLU A 93 -16.59 -0.13 7.90
N LEU A 94 -17.88 0.15 8.00
CA LEU A 94 -18.40 1.07 9.00
C LEU A 94 -18.40 0.39 10.38
N VAL A 95 -17.53 0.85 11.29
CA VAL A 95 -17.42 0.28 12.64
C VAL A 95 -18.39 0.93 13.63
N GLY A 96 -18.82 2.17 13.39
CA GLY A 96 -19.75 2.86 14.27
C GLY A 96 -20.02 4.29 13.85
N VAL A 97 -21.03 4.89 14.49
CA VAL A 97 -21.41 6.29 14.30
C VAL A 97 -21.56 6.93 15.68
N GLN A 98 -20.98 8.12 15.86
CA GLN A 98 -21.10 8.89 17.08
C GLN A 98 -21.51 10.33 16.76
N GLU A 99 -22.57 10.80 17.40
CA GLU A 99 -22.92 12.23 17.39
C GLU A 99 -22.08 12.97 18.43
N ILE A 100 -21.47 14.08 18.02
CA ILE A 100 -20.67 14.95 18.89
C ILE A 100 -21.41 16.27 19.07
N SER A 101 -21.73 16.62 20.31
CA SER A 101 -22.22 17.94 20.68
C SER A 101 -21.02 18.86 20.94
N LEU A 102 -21.02 20.04 20.31
CA LEU A 102 -20.02 21.09 20.50
C LEU A 102 -20.38 22.01 21.67
#